data_AF-A0A7K3WUS6-F1
#
_entry.id   AF-A0A7K3WUS6-F1
#
_cell.length_a   1.000
_cell.length_b   1.000
_cell.length_c   1.000
_cell.angle_alpha   90.00
_cell.angle_beta   90.00
_cell.angle_gamma   90.00
#
_symmetry.space_group_name_H-M   'P 1'
#
loop_
_entity.id
_entity.type
_entity.pdbx_description
1 polymer ?
#
loop_
_entity_poly.entity_id
_entity_poly.type
_entity_poly.pdbx_seq_one_letter_code
_entity_poly.pdbx_strand_id
1 'polypeptide(L)'
;MKSKLLLLTLVLFSYTYVNAQSSKEIEKMAKAETTKMVAALDLTDDQEIAIYRQNYTLVEQQSRFDKVENKTDKVVAAMENYKMQYQENVQKLLTDSQREQFKNWVEKSKLLKE
;
A
#
# COMPACT_ATOMS: atom_id res chain seq x y z
N MET A 1 2.32 42.05 11.70
CA MET A 1 1.92 41.26 10.50
C MET A 1 2.97 40.26 10.01
N LYS A 2 4.28 40.53 10.12
CA LYS A 2 5.35 39.67 9.55
C LYS A 2 5.51 38.28 10.21
N SER A 3 5.22 38.14 11.52
CA SER A 3 5.37 36.86 12.24
C SER A 3 4.32 35.79 11.88
N LYS A 4 3.11 36.20 11.46
CA LYS A 4 2.05 35.26 11.03
C LYS A 4 2.36 34.61 9.69
N LEU A 5 3.10 35.31 8.81
CA LEU A 5 3.52 34.81 7.50
C LEU A 5 4.61 33.73 7.62
N LEU A 6 5.57 33.93 8.54
CA LEU A 6 6.66 32.99 8.82
C LEU A 6 6.17 31.65 9.40
N LEU A 7 5.19 31.69 10.30
CA LEU A 7 4.54 30.49 10.84
C LEU A 7 3.79 29.70 9.76
N LEU A 8 3.07 30.39 8.86
CA LEU A 8 2.34 29.73 7.77
C LEU A 8 3.31 29.04 6.79
N THR A 9 4.43 29.69 6.45
CA THR A 9 5.46 29.08 5.59
C THR A 9 6.12 27.87 6.25
N LEU A 10 6.38 27.90 7.55
CA LEU A 10 6.95 26.75 8.27
C LEU A 10 5.96 25.57 8.31
N VAL A 11 4.68 25.83 8.60
CA VAL A 11 3.64 24.78 8.59
C VAL A 11 3.48 24.16 7.20
N LEU A 12 3.49 24.97 6.14
CA LEU A 12 3.41 24.48 4.77
C LEU A 12 4.66 23.67 4.38
N PHE A 13 5.86 24.10 4.78
CA PHE A 13 7.11 23.38 4.51
C PHE A 13 7.18 22.06 5.28
N SER A 14 6.74 22.03 6.53
CA SER A 14 6.60 20.81 7.33
C SER A 14 5.63 19.83 6.69
N TYR A 15 4.48 20.33 6.23
CA TYR A 15 3.45 19.50 5.59
C TYR A 15 3.95 18.91 4.27
N THR A 16 4.65 19.67 3.43
CA THR A 16 5.19 19.15 2.17
C THR A 16 6.34 18.17 2.40
N TYR A 17 7.23 18.43 3.36
CA TYR A 17 8.35 17.54 3.68
C TYR A 17 7.88 16.20 4.25
N VAL A 18 6.97 16.21 5.23
CA VAL A 18 6.43 14.99 5.85
C VAL A 18 5.64 14.16 4.84
N ASN A 19 4.81 14.78 3.99
CA ASN A 19 4.09 14.05 2.96
C ASN A 19 4.99 13.54 1.84
N ALA A 20 6.03 14.28 1.44
CA ALA A 20 6.99 13.82 0.45
C ALA A 20 7.84 12.65 0.96
N GLN A 21 8.19 12.63 2.24
CA GLN A 21 8.85 11.49 2.87
C GLN A 21 7.90 10.27 2.94
N SER A 22 6.65 10.49 3.35
CA SER A 22 5.62 9.43 3.39
C SER A 22 5.40 8.80 2.02
N SER A 23 5.38 9.59 0.94
CA SER A 23 5.19 9.06 -0.42
C SER A 23 6.38 8.22 -0.90
N LYS A 24 7.63 8.63 -0.59
CA LYS A 24 8.82 7.84 -0.90
C LYS A 24 8.88 6.53 -0.14
N GLU A 25 8.44 6.52 1.12
CA GLU A 25 8.37 5.31 1.94
C GLU A 25 7.30 4.35 1.41
N ILE A 26 6.12 4.85 1.04
CA ILE A 26 5.06 4.06 0.38
C ILE A 26 5.59 3.45 -0.92
N GLU A 27 6.22 4.25 -1.78
CA GLU A 27 6.80 3.78 -3.04
C GLU A 27 7.84 2.67 -2.81
N LYS A 28 8.74 2.86 -1.84
CA LYS A 28 9.77 1.88 -1.49
C LYS A 28 9.15 0.56 -1.02
N MET A 29 8.16 0.62 -0.13
CA MET A 29 7.47 -0.56 0.39
C MET A 29 6.70 -1.28 -0.72
N ALA A 30 5.95 -0.54 -1.54
CA ALA A 30 5.21 -1.09 -2.67
C ALA A 30 6.13 -1.80 -3.67
N LYS A 31 7.27 -1.19 -4.03
CA LYS A 31 8.29 -1.82 -4.88
C LYS A 31 8.83 -3.11 -4.25
N ALA A 32 9.17 -3.08 -2.96
CA ALA A 32 9.69 -4.25 -2.28
C ALA A 32 8.70 -5.42 -2.26
N GLU A 33 7.41 -5.16 -2.04
CA GLU A 33 6.37 -6.19 -2.12
C GLU A 33 6.17 -6.69 -3.54
N THR A 34 6.18 -5.80 -4.55
CA THR A 34 6.13 -6.21 -5.95
C THR A 34 7.31 -7.10 -6.33
N THR A 35 8.54 -6.77 -5.96
CA THR A 35 9.72 -7.60 -6.26
C THR A 35 9.60 -9.00 -5.66
N LYS A 36 9.04 -9.12 -4.45
CA LYS A 36 8.77 -10.43 -3.83
C LYS A 36 7.71 -11.21 -4.62
N MET A 37 6.68 -10.54 -5.12
CA MET A 37 5.62 -11.16 -5.93
C MET A 37 6.14 -11.59 -7.30
N VAL A 38 6.95 -10.77 -7.97
CA VAL A 38 7.61 -11.12 -9.25
C VAL A 38 8.42 -12.41 -9.08
N ALA A 39 9.24 -12.49 -8.04
CA ALA A 39 10.05 -13.68 -7.77
C ALA A 39 9.22 -14.93 -7.42
N ALA A 40 8.03 -14.76 -6.85
CA ALA A 40 7.17 -15.87 -6.40
C ALA A 40 6.18 -16.35 -7.47
N LEU A 41 5.76 -15.46 -8.37
CA LEU A 41 4.66 -15.69 -9.32
C LEU A 41 5.11 -15.68 -10.78
N ASP A 42 6.39 -15.40 -11.06
CA ASP A 42 6.92 -15.30 -12.43
C ASP A 42 6.06 -14.36 -13.29
N LEU A 43 5.94 -13.11 -12.82
CA LEU A 43 5.07 -12.10 -13.45
C LEU A 43 5.70 -11.57 -14.74
N THR A 44 4.86 -11.28 -15.74
CA THR A 44 5.28 -10.48 -16.90
C THR A 44 5.47 -9.01 -16.51
N ASP A 45 6.18 -8.24 -17.32
CA ASP A 45 6.38 -6.80 -17.10
C ASP A 45 5.05 -6.04 -16.93
N ASP A 46 4.04 -6.36 -17.75
CA ASP A 46 2.71 -5.74 -17.65
C ASP A 46 2.00 -6.11 -16.33
N GLN A 47 2.12 -7.37 -15.90
CA GLN A 47 1.58 -7.82 -14.62
C GLN A 47 2.30 -7.16 -13.45
N GLU A 48 3.63 -7.01 -13.52
CA GLU A 48 4.44 -6.33 -12.51
C GLU A 48 3.97 -4.89 -12.32
N ILE A 49 3.79 -4.14 -13.42
CA ILE A 49 3.32 -2.75 -13.39
C ILE A 49 1.92 -2.67 -12.77
N ALA A 50 1.01 -3.56 -13.15
CA ALA A 50 -0.35 -3.57 -12.62
C ALA A 50 -0.38 -3.93 -11.13
N ILE A 51 0.39 -4.93 -10.71
CA ILE A 51 0.50 -5.37 -9.31
C ILE A 51 1.19 -4.30 -8.46
N TYR A 52 2.21 -3.62 -8.97
CA TYR A 52 2.82 -2.48 -8.29
C TYR A 52 1.80 -1.39 -7.94
N ARG A 53 0.86 -1.09 -8.85
CA ARG A 53 -0.21 -0.13 -8.55
C ARG A 53 -1.15 -0.62 -7.45
N GLN A 54 -1.47 -1.92 -7.44
CA GLN A 54 -2.28 -2.52 -6.36
C GLN A 54 -1.52 -2.45 -5.02
N ASN A 55 -0.23 -2.81 -5.00
CA ASN A 55 0.63 -2.75 -3.82
C ASN A 55 0.77 -1.32 -3.29
N TYR A 56 0.99 -0.35 -4.17
CA TYR A 56 1.08 1.06 -3.79
C TYR A 56 -0.19 1.52 -3.07
N THR A 57 -1.36 1.21 -3.65
CA THR A 57 -2.64 1.65 -3.08
C THR A 57 -2.91 0.96 -1.73
N LEU A 58 -2.59 -0.33 -1.61
CA LEU A 58 -2.73 -1.07 -0.35
C LEU A 58 -1.79 -0.55 0.74
N VAL A 59 -0.52 -0.31 0.42
CA VAL A 59 0.45 0.25 1.38
C VAL A 59 0.05 1.66 1.80
N GLU A 60 -0.43 2.49 0.88
CA GLU A 60 -0.96 3.81 1.21
C GLU A 60 -2.15 3.71 2.17
N GLN A 61 -3.09 2.82 1.89
CA GLN A 61 -4.28 2.62 2.71
C GLN A 61 -3.93 2.08 4.10
N GLN A 62 -3.00 1.13 4.18
CA GLN A 62 -2.46 0.62 5.45
C GLN A 62 -1.80 1.75 6.24
N SER A 63 -0.96 2.59 5.62
CA SER A 63 -0.34 3.72 6.31
C SER A 63 -1.37 4.71 6.87
N ARG A 64 -2.46 4.95 6.14
CA ARG A 64 -3.58 5.77 6.64
C ARG A 64 -4.28 5.10 7.81
N PHE A 65 -4.54 3.79 7.72
CA PHE A 65 -5.15 3.00 8.79
C PHE A 65 -4.28 2.98 10.07
N ASP A 66 -2.97 2.83 9.92
CA ASP A 66 -2.02 2.80 11.05
C ASP A 66 -2.04 4.12 11.82
N LYS A 67 -2.19 5.25 11.13
CA LYS A 67 -2.30 6.60 11.71
C LYS A 67 -3.63 6.86 12.43
N VAL A 68 -4.62 5.99 12.32
CA VAL A 68 -5.87 6.12 13.07
C VAL A 68 -5.63 5.70 14.53
N GLU A 69 -5.76 6.66 15.45
CA GLU A 69 -5.57 6.44 16.89
C GLU A 69 -6.59 5.46 17.47
N ASN A 70 -7.88 5.63 17.13
CA ASN A 70 -8.98 4.78 17.60
C ASN A 70 -9.56 3.96 16.45
N LYS A 71 -9.04 2.74 16.28
CA LYS A 71 -9.51 1.77 15.28
C LYS A 71 -10.80 1.09 15.77
N THR A 72 -11.94 1.71 15.52
CA THR A 72 -13.25 1.09 15.79
C THR A 72 -13.46 -0.17 14.94
N ASP A 73 -14.37 -1.06 15.35
CA ASP A 73 -14.72 -2.27 14.58
C ASP A 73 -15.10 -1.95 13.12
N LYS A 74 -15.76 -0.82 12.88
CA LYS A 74 -16.11 -0.38 11.52
C LYS A 74 -14.88 -0.03 10.68
N VAL A 75 -13.87 0.59 11.30
CA VAL A 75 -12.63 0.98 10.64
C VAL A 75 -11.77 -0.26 10.35
N VAL A 76 -11.71 -1.20 11.30
CA VAL A 76 -11.06 -2.50 11.10
C VAL A 76 -11.74 -3.28 9.96
N ALA A 77 -13.07 -3.42 10.00
CA ALA A 77 -13.83 -4.10 8.96
C ALA A 77 -13.66 -3.45 7.57
N ALA A 78 -13.56 -2.12 7.51
CA ALA A 78 -13.28 -1.43 6.25
C ALA A 78 -11.90 -1.77 5.70
N MET A 79 -10.88 -1.90 6.56
CA MET A 79 -9.54 -2.31 6.15
C MET A 79 -9.51 -3.77 5.67
N GLU A 80 -10.20 -4.67 6.36
CA GLU A 80 -10.34 -6.07 5.93
C GLU A 80 -11.04 -6.19 4.57
N ASN A 81 -12.12 -5.44 4.37
CA ASN A 81 -12.78 -5.36 3.07
C ASN A 81 -11.84 -4.85 1.97
N TYR A 82 -11.01 -3.87 2.30
CA TYR A 82 -10.03 -3.34 1.36
C TYR A 82 -8.96 -4.38 0.98
N LYS A 83 -8.46 -5.16 1.96
CA LYS A 83 -7.54 -6.28 1.69
C LYS A 83 -8.17 -7.36 0.82
N MET A 84 -9.45 -7.70 1.05
CA MET A 84 -10.17 -8.65 0.19
C MET A 84 -10.27 -8.14 -1.25
N GLN A 85 -10.64 -6.86 -1.44
CA GLN A 85 -10.70 -6.25 -2.78
C GLN A 85 -9.32 -6.23 -3.47
N TYR A 86 -8.26 -5.93 -2.72
CA TYR A 86 -6.89 -6.04 -3.24
C TYR A 86 -6.60 -7.46 -3.74
N GLN A 87 -6.91 -8.50 -2.95
CA GLN A 87 -6.67 -9.89 -3.35
C GLN A 87 -7.47 -10.29 -4.59
N GLU A 88 -8.73 -9.86 -4.69
CA GLU A 88 -9.56 -10.08 -5.89
C GLU A 88 -8.97 -9.38 -7.12
N ASN A 89 -8.51 -8.14 -6.98
CA ASN A 89 -7.95 -7.38 -8.08
C ASN A 89 -6.63 -7.98 -8.56
N VAL A 90 -5.76 -8.42 -7.65
CA VAL A 90 -4.54 -9.13 -8.02
C VAL A 90 -4.87 -10.43 -8.75
N GLN A 91 -5.81 -11.24 -8.24
CA GLN A 91 -6.18 -12.50 -8.90
C GLN A 91 -6.67 -12.32 -10.34
N LYS A 92 -7.37 -11.23 -10.65
CA LYS A 92 -7.82 -10.91 -12.02
C LYS A 92 -6.67 -10.63 -13.00
N LEU A 93 -5.49 -10.28 -12.50
CA LEU A 93 -4.29 -10.03 -13.30
C LEU A 93 -3.47 -11.29 -13.55
N LEU A 94 -3.77 -12.39 -12.86
CA LEU A 94 -2.96 -13.59 -12.83
C LEU A 94 -3.58 -14.72 -13.66
N THR A 95 -2.72 -15.56 -14.24
CA THR A 95 -3.12 -16.85 -14.82
C THR A 95 -3.55 -17.83 -13.73
N ASP A 96 -4.21 -18.92 -14.11
CA ASP A 96 -4.69 -19.96 -13.18
C ASP A 96 -3.55 -20.52 -12.31
N SER A 97 -2.39 -20.78 -12.92
CA SER A 97 -1.20 -21.27 -12.19
C SER A 97 -0.68 -20.24 -11.19
N GLN A 98 -0.59 -18.98 -11.61
CA GLN A 98 -0.15 -17.88 -10.75
C GLN A 98 -1.14 -17.60 -9.61
N ARG A 99 -2.45 -17.78 -9.82
CA ARG A 99 -3.46 -17.63 -8.75
C ARG A 99 -3.24 -18.64 -7.62
N GLU A 100 -2.82 -19.87 -7.93
CA GLU A 100 -2.52 -20.87 -6.91
C GLU A 100 -1.26 -20.51 -6.12
N GLN A 101 -0.21 -20.04 -6.80
CA GLN A 101 0.99 -19.52 -6.14
C GLN A 101 0.67 -18.28 -5.30
N PHE A 102 -0.26 -17.44 -5.74
CA PHE A 102 -0.67 -16.24 -5.03
C PHE A 102 -1.39 -16.57 -3.72
N LYS A 103 -2.23 -17.61 -3.65
CA LYS A 103 -2.81 -18.08 -2.38
C LYS A 103 -1.72 -18.41 -1.34
N ASN A 104 -0.69 -19.15 -1.76
CA ASN A 104 0.46 -19.48 -0.91
C ASN A 104 1.26 -18.24 -0.51
N TRP A 105 1.32 -17.22 -1.38
CA TRP A 105 1.97 -15.95 -1.08
C TRP A 105 1.17 -15.14 -0.04
N VAL A 106 -0.16 -15.07 -0.18
CA VAL A 106 -1.07 -14.39 0.77
C VAL A 106 -0.88 -14.95 2.19
N GLU A 107 -0.80 -16.27 2.32
CA GLU A 107 -0.53 -16.94 3.60
C GLU A 107 0.82 -16.62 4.23
N LYS A 108 1.76 -15.99 3.50
CA LYS A 108 3.08 -15.60 4.02
C LYS A 108 3.25 -14.08 4.09
N SER A 109 2.38 -13.34 3.43
CA SER A 109 2.46 -11.89 3.33
C SER A 109 2.16 -11.22 4.66
N LYS A 110 3.08 -10.37 5.13
CA LYS A 110 2.84 -9.52 6.30
C LYS A 110 1.82 -8.44 5.99
N LEU A 111 1.81 -7.93 4.76
CA LEU A 111 0.92 -6.87 4.30
C LEU A 111 -0.57 -7.25 4.42
N LEU A 112 -0.88 -8.55 4.38
CA LEU A 112 -2.26 -9.05 4.41
C LEU A 112 -2.67 -9.70 5.73
N LYS A 113 -1.75 -9.84 6.69
CA LYS A 113 -1.98 -10.57 7.96
C LYS A 113 -2.27 -9.68 9.18
N GLU A 114 -2.01 -8.39 9.10
CA GLU A 114 -2.06 -7.46 10.25
C GLU A 114 -3.40 -6.77 10.44
#